data_AF-A0A377XJ68-F1
#
_entry.id   AF-A0A377XJ68-F1
#
_cell.length_a   1.000
_cell.length_b   1.000
_cell.length_c   1.000
_cell.angle_alpha   90.00
_cell.angle_beta   90.00
_cell.angle_gamma   90.00
#
_symmetry.space_group_name_H-M   'P 1'
#
loop_
_entity.id
_entity.type
_entity.pdbx_description
1 polymer ?
#
loop_
_entity_poly.entity_id
_entity_poly.type
_entity_poly.pdbx_seq_one_letter_code
_entity_poly.pdbx_strand_id
1 'polypeptide(L)' 'MLGFFMVGAYQEILGNMHNLFGDTEAVDVFVFPDGSVEVELSDEGDTVADMLQYVQLDPNTLRPSSAIR' A
#
# COMPACT_ATOMS: atom_id res chain seq x y z
N MET A 1 -18.71 3.31 -1.37
CA MET A 1 -17.68 2.51 -0.66
C MET A 1 -18.19 1.10 -0.47
N LEU A 2 -17.26 0.15 -0.46
CA LEU A 2 -17.49 -1.23 -0.06
C LEU A 2 -16.54 -1.55 1.09
N GLY A 3 -17.01 -2.31 2.09
CA GLY A 3 -16.21 -2.75 3.22
C GLY A 3 -16.19 -4.27 3.28
N PHE A 4 -15.01 -4.84 3.48
CA PHE A 4 -14.81 -6.25 3.73
C PHE A 4 -14.46 -6.42 5.22
N PHE A 5 -15.13 -7.36 5.89
CA PHE A 5 -14.97 -7.60 7.33
C PHE A 5 -14.53 -9.04 7.57
N MET A 6 -14.00 -9.32 8.76
CA MET A 6 -13.46 -10.64 9.13
C MET A 6 -12.23 -11.07 8.30
N VAL A 7 -11.42 -10.10 7.86
CA VAL A 7 -10.18 -10.31 7.07
C VAL A 7 -8.89 -10.20 7.91
N GLY A 8 -8.99 -10.16 9.24
CA GLY A 8 -7.84 -9.97 10.12
C GLY A 8 -6.99 -11.22 10.40
N ALA A 9 -7.23 -12.33 9.70
CA ALA A 9 -6.54 -13.59 9.98
C ALA A 9 -6.11 -14.28 8.69
N TYR A 10 -4.81 -14.33 8.45
CA TYR A 10 -4.14 -14.89 7.26
C TYR A 10 -4.15 -14.01 5.99
N GLN A 11 -5.14 -13.13 5.77
CA GLN A 11 -5.28 -12.45 4.47
C GLN A 11 -4.14 -11.49 4.15
N GLU A 12 -3.61 -10.82 5.16
CA GLU A 12 -2.50 -9.88 5.03
C GLU A 12 -1.24 -10.59 4.51
N ILE A 13 -0.80 -11.65 5.19
CA ILE A 13 0.47 -12.31 4.87
C ILE A 13 0.40 -13.30 3.69
N LEU A 14 -0.79 -13.79 3.34
CA LEU A 14 -0.96 -14.77 2.25
C LEU A 14 -1.29 -14.13 0.89
N GLY A 15 -1.32 -12.81 0.82
CA GLY A 15 -1.47 -12.07 -0.43
C GLY A 15 -0.37 -12.40 -1.44
N ASN A 16 -0.63 -12.10 -2.71
CA ASN A 16 0.40 -12.13 -3.74
C ASN A 16 0.21 -10.92 -4.68
N MET A 17 1.27 -10.61 -5.41
CA MET A 17 1.30 -9.51 -6.36
C MET A 17 0.70 -9.87 -7.73
N HIS A 18 -0.52 -10.42 -7.75
CA HIS A 18 -1.18 -10.73 -9.01
C HIS A 18 -1.40 -9.43 -9.79
N ASN A 19 -0.80 -9.35 -10.99
CA ASN A 19 -0.73 -8.14 -11.81
C ASN A 19 0.04 -6.97 -11.17
N LEU A 20 1.02 -7.27 -10.31
CA LEU A 20 1.83 -6.24 -9.64
C LEU A 20 1.00 -5.29 -8.78
N PHE A 21 -0.12 -5.78 -8.25
CA PHE A 21 -0.79 -5.11 -7.14
C PHE A 21 -0.06 -5.51 -5.86
N GLY A 22 0.74 -4.58 -5.34
CA GLY A 22 1.43 -4.76 -4.07
C GLY A 22 0.50 -4.56 -2.87
N ASP A 23 1.12 -4.40 -1.72
CA ASP A 23 0.41 -4.26 -0.46
C ASP A 23 -0.38 -2.95 -0.41
N THR A 24 -1.51 -2.99 0.28
CA THR A 24 -2.39 -1.82 0.45
C THR A 24 -1.97 -1.01 1.66
N GLU A 25 -2.20 0.29 1.63
CA GLU A 25 -2.00 1.14 2.80
C GLU A 25 -2.87 0.70 3.99
N ALA A 26 -2.24 0.58 5.16
CA ALA A 26 -2.87 0.14 6.40
C ALA A 26 -2.77 1.23 7.46
N VAL A 27 -3.87 1.44 8.19
CA VAL A 27 -3.94 2.44 9.26
C VAL A 27 -4.50 1.83 10.54
N ASP A 28 -3.94 2.26 11.65
CA ASP A 28 -4.45 1.98 12.98
C ASP A 28 -5.38 3.10 13.41
N VAL A 29 -6.58 2.73 13.89
CA VAL A 29 -7.61 3.70 14.30
C VAL A 29 -7.88 3.55 15.79
N PHE A 30 -7.60 4.60 16.54
CA PHE A 30 -7.82 4.67 17.98
C PHE A 30 -9.05 5.54 18.28
N VAL A 31 -9.90 5.06 19.19
CA VAL A 31 -11.10 5.79 19.65
C VAL A 31 -10.98 6.01 21.15
N PHE A 32 -10.97 7.27 21.58
CA PHE A 32 -10.79 7.65 22.97
C PHE A 32 -12.13 7.85 23.72
N PRO A 33 -12.14 7.81 25.07
CA PRO A 33 -13.35 7.96 25.86
C PRO A 33 -14.08 9.30 25.69
N ASP A 34 -13.38 10.35 25.25
CA ASP A 34 -13.95 11.67 24.95
C ASP A 34 -14.57 11.76 23.54
N GLY A 35 -14.51 10.67 22.78
CA GLY A 35 -15.01 10.57 21.41
C GLY A 35 -14.03 11.07 20.35
N SER A 36 -12.82 11.48 20.73
CA SER A 36 -11.78 11.80 19.76
C SER A 36 -11.29 10.54 19.05
N VAL A 37 -10.86 10.71 17.80
CA VAL A 37 -10.34 9.64 16.93
C VAL A 37 -8.95 10.05 16.46
N GLU A 38 -8.01 9.12 16.61
CA GLU A 38 -6.66 9.25 16.07
C GLU A 38 -6.44 8.16 15.03
N VAL A 39 -5.78 8.53 13.93
CA VAL A 39 -5.46 7.63 12.82
C VAL A 39 -3.96 7.69 12.62
N GLU A 40 -3.30 6.55 12.79
CA GLU A 40 -1.86 6.39 12.61
C GLU A 40 -1.59 5.53 11.38
N LEU A 41 -0.61 5.92 10.56
CA LEU A 41 -0.17 5.09 9.44
C LEU A 41 0.58 3.89 9.99
N SER A 42 0.06 2.69 9.75
CA SER A 42 0.64 1.44 10.21
C SER A 42 1.60 0.87 9.16
N ASP A 43 1.19 0.88 7.89
CA ASP A 43 2.02 0.46 6.76
C ASP A 43 1.73 1.30 5.50
N GLU A 44 2.79 1.65 4.78
CA GLU A 44 2.70 2.41 3.53
C GLU A 44 2.46 1.42 2.38
N GLY A 45 1.44 1.67 1.57
CA GLY A 45 1.14 0.80 0.43
C GLY A 45 2.26 0.85 -0.63
N ASP A 46 2.40 -0.25 -1.38
CA ASP A 46 3.40 -0.35 -2.42
C ASP A 46 3.12 0.59 -3.60
N THR A 47 4.17 1.28 -4.07
CA THR A 47 4.09 2.08 -5.29
C THR A 47 4.40 1.26 -6.53
N VAL A 48 4.10 1.81 -7.71
CA VAL A 48 4.53 1.23 -9.00
C VAL A 48 6.05 1.07 -9.07
N ALA A 49 6.81 1.96 -8.43
CA ALA A 49 8.27 1.87 -8.43
C ALA A 49 8.76 0.67 -7.59
N ASP A 50 8.08 0.34 -6.50
CA ASP A 50 8.40 -0.81 -5.65
C ASP A 50 8.12 -2.11 -6.40
N MET A 51 7.01 -2.16 -7.13
CA MET A 51 6.65 -3.29 -7.98
C MET A 51 7.63 -3.50 -9.14
N LEU A 52 8.14 -2.42 -9.75
CA LEU A 52 9.18 -2.51 -10.77
C LEU A 52 10.48 -3.06 -10.19
N GLN A 53 10.90 -2.57 -9.02
CA GLN A 53 12.08 -3.08 -8.32
C GLN A 53 11.93 -4.56 -7.94
N TYR A 54 10.74 -4.98 -7.52
CA TYR A 54 10.43 -6.38 -7.19
C TYR A 54 10.73 -7.33 -8.36
N VAL A 55 10.37 -6.93 -9.59
CA VAL A 55 10.67 -7.69 -10.81
C VAL A 55 12.03 -7.36 -11.44
N GLN A 56 12.93 -6.76 -10.66
CA GLN A 56 14.32 -6.44 -11.04
C GLN A 56 14.43 -5.40 -12.17
N LEU A 57 13.45 -4.49 -12.28
CA LEU A 57 13.49 -3.34 -13.17
C LEU A 57 13.82 -2.06 -12.38
N ASP A 58 14.79 -1.28 -12.86
CA ASP A 58 15.09 0.03 -12.27
C ASP A 58 14.06 1.07 -12.76
N PRO A 59 13.19 1.60 -11.89
CA PRO A 59 12.19 2.58 -12.28
C PRO A 59 12.82 3.86 -12.86
N ASN A 60 14.07 4.19 -12.52
CA ASN A 60 14.76 5.37 -13.06
C ASN A 60 15.15 5.20 -14.53
N THR A 61 15.37 3.96 -15.00
CA THR A 61 15.68 3.70 -16.41
C THR A 61 14.46 3.82 -17.31
N LEU A 62 13.26 3.65 -16.73
CA LEU A 62 11.98 3.72 -17.41
C LEU A 62 11.33 5.11 -17.30
N ARG A 63 11.90 6.02 -16.49
CA ARG A 63 11.48 7.41 -16.47
C ARG A 63 11.76 8.02 -17.84
N PRO A 64 10.72 8.43 -18.60
CA PRO A 64 10.95 9.13 -19.86
C PRO A 64 11.79 10.37 -19.60
N SER A 65 12.72 10.69 -20.50
CA SER A 65 13.53 11.92 -20.47
C SER A 65 12.72 13.21 -20.63
N SER A 66 11.40 13.18 -20.43
CA SER A 66 10.49 14.34 -20.50
C SER A 66 10.57 15.23 -19.26
N ALA A 67 11.77 15.43 -18.71
CA ALA A 67 12.15 16.66 -18.02
C ALA A 67 12.66 17.72 -19.03
N ILE A 68 12.11 17.72 -20.26
CA ILE A 68 12.20 18.83 -21.22
C ILE A 68 10.77 19.33 -21.50
N ARG A 69 10.19 20.01 -20.51
CA ARG A 69 9.44 21.28 -20.57
C ARG A 69 8.45 21.39 -19.42
#